data_AF-A0A177ANM1-F1
#
_entry.id   AF-A0A177ANM1-F1
#
_cell.length_a   1.000
_cell.length_b   1.000
_cell.length_c   1.000
_cell.angle_alpha   90.00
_cell.angle_beta   90.00
_cell.angle_gamma   90.00
#
_symmetry.space_group_name_H-M   'P 1'
#
loop_
_entity.id
_entity.type
_entity.pdbx_description
1 polymer ?
#
loop_
_entity_poly.entity_id
_entity_poly.type
_entity_poly.pdbx_seq_one_letter_code
_entity_poly.pdbx_strand_id
1 'polypeptide(L)'
;YLIITENGTHIERISPYARYVVKSKKYNFYDWIFTNPFKEFVCKVFDIRPPKPTALRIYEVHIGISSAEEKVASYEYFTKNIIPRIVNLGYNCIQLMAIMEHAYYASFGYQVTSFYAASSRFG
;
A
#
# COMPACT_ATOMS: atom_id res chain seq x y z
N TYR A 1 10.05 12.07 -13.58
CA TYR A 1 10.01 13.23 -14.49
C TYR A 1 11.22 14.10 -14.22
N LEU A 2 11.74 14.72 -15.26
CA LEU A 2 12.91 15.61 -15.21
C LEU A 2 12.42 17.05 -15.03
N ILE A 3 13.04 17.77 -14.11
CA ILE A 3 12.85 19.20 -13.88
C ILE A 3 14.16 19.89 -14.23
N ILE A 4 14.11 20.88 -15.10
CA ILE A 4 15.24 21.75 -15.41
C ILE A 4 14.96 23.08 -14.70
N THR A 5 15.84 23.43 -13.76
CA THR A 5 15.74 24.69 -13.01
C THR A 5 16.22 25.87 -13.85
N GLU A 6 15.93 27.10 -13.42
CA GLU A 6 16.39 28.32 -14.09
C GLU A 6 17.92 28.37 -14.26
N ASN A 7 18.67 27.79 -13.31
CA ASN A 7 20.13 27.70 -13.35
C ASN A 7 20.65 26.55 -14.23
N GLY A 8 19.78 25.87 -14.99
CA GLY A 8 20.14 24.73 -15.84
C GLY A 8 20.42 23.42 -15.07
N THR A 9 20.19 23.37 -13.75
CA THR A 9 20.36 22.13 -12.98
C THR A 9 19.24 21.14 -13.28
N HIS A 10 19.60 19.89 -13.52
CA HIS A 10 18.69 18.77 -13.78
C HIS A 10 18.32 18.06 -12.48
N ILE A 11 17.02 17.89 -12.25
CA ILE A 11 16.48 17.25 -11.05
C ILE A 11 15.49 16.17 -11.47
N GLU A 12 15.75 14.93 -11.04
CA GLU A 12 14.83 13.81 -11.27
C GLU A 12 13.91 13.61 -10.07
N ARG A 13 12.62 13.39 -10.35
CA ARG A 13 11.58 13.13 -9.34
C ARG A 13 10.63 12.02 -9.78
N ILE A 14 10.10 11.27 -8.82
CA ILE A 14 8.98 10.37 -9.03
C ILE A 14 7.72 11.21 -9.29
N SER A 15 6.88 10.80 -10.25
CA SER A 15 5.60 11.48 -10.53
C SER A 15 4.74 11.55 -9.26
N PRO A 16 4.10 12.70 -8.95
CA PRO A 16 3.16 12.78 -7.82
C PRO A 16 1.99 11.79 -7.98
N TYR A 17 1.69 11.40 -9.22
CA TYR A 17 0.63 10.44 -9.58
C TYR A 17 1.17 9.03 -9.85
N ALA A 18 2.40 8.72 -9.45
CA ALA A 18 2.93 7.37 -9.55
C ALA A 18 2.02 6.41 -8.75
N ARG A 19 1.57 5.34 -9.42
CA ARG A 19 0.68 4.32 -8.85
C ARG A 19 1.41 3.16 -8.18
N TYR A 20 2.69 3.02 -8.47
CA TYR A 20 3.53 1.98 -7.89
C TYR A 20 4.99 2.39 -7.96
N VAL A 21 5.70 2.28 -6.85
CA VAL A 21 7.12 2.59 -6.74
C VAL A 21 7.78 1.48 -5.93
N VAL A 22 9.02 1.14 -6.24
CA VAL A 22 9.72 0.06 -5.54
C VAL A 22 11.05 0.58 -5.05
N LYS A 23 11.44 0.21 -3.82
CA LYS A 23 12.76 0.57 -3.30
C LYS A 23 13.83 -0.09 -4.17
N SER A 24 14.79 0.70 -4.63
CA SER A 24 15.90 0.19 -5.43
C SER A 24 16.71 -0.84 -4.64
N LYS A 25 17.15 -1.92 -5.29
CA LYS A 25 18.03 -2.92 -4.65
C LYS A 25 19.44 -2.40 -4.43
N LYS A 26 19.86 -1.41 -5.22
CA LYS A 26 21.23 -0.88 -5.23
C LYS A 26 21.38 0.42 -4.44
N TYR A 27 20.31 1.23 -4.38
CA TYR A 27 20.35 2.56 -3.81
C TYR A 27 19.26 2.77 -2.75
N ASN A 28 19.39 3.83 -1.96
CA ASN A 28 18.42 4.17 -0.91
C ASN A 28 17.20 4.96 -1.41
N PHE A 29 17.04 5.15 -2.72
CA PHE A 29 15.88 5.79 -3.31
C PHE A 29 14.89 4.77 -3.89
N TYR A 30 13.73 5.29 -4.28
CA TYR A 30 12.67 4.52 -4.91
C TYR A 30 12.66 4.76 -6.42
N ASP A 31 12.32 3.71 -7.16
CA ASP A 31 12.14 3.74 -8.59
C ASP A 31 10.65 3.74 -8.90
N TRP A 32 10.22 4.59 -9.84
CA TRP A 32 8.86 4.54 -10.36
C TRP A 32 8.72 3.40 -11.35
N ILE A 33 7.87 2.43 -11.00
CA ILE A 33 7.56 1.31 -11.89
C ILE A 33 6.36 1.71 -12.75
N PHE A 34 6.64 2.03 -14.00
CA PHE A 34 5.61 2.32 -14.98
C PHE A 34 5.16 1.03 -15.66
N THR A 35 3.86 0.72 -15.55
CA THR A 35 3.25 -0.43 -16.21
C THR A 35 2.21 0.08 -17.22
N ASN A 36 2.40 -0.25 -18.50
CA ASN A 36 1.46 0.06 -19.57
C ASN A 36 1.45 -1.07 -20.62
N PRO A 37 0.32 -1.75 -20.88
CA PRO A 37 -0.95 -1.59 -20.19
C PRO A 37 -0.84 -2.07 -18.75
N PHE A 38 -1.49 -1.36 -17.83
CA PHE A 38 -1.78 -1.97 -16.54
C PHE A 38 -2.60 -3.23 -16.85
N LYS A 39 -2.10 -4.42 -16.48
CA LYS A 39 -2.90 -5.62 -16.57
C LYS A 39 -4.05 -5.41 -15.59
N GLU A 40 -5.23 -5.08 -16.11
CA GLU A 40 -6.37 -4.76 -15.26
C GLU A 40 -6.65 -5.96 -14.36
N PHE A 41 -6.52 -5.75 -13.06
CA PHE A 41 -7.10 -6.68 -12.12
C PHE A 41 -8.61 -6.48 -12.19
N VAL A 42 -9.30 -7.34 -12.95
CA VAL A 42 -10.75 -7.43 -12.92
C VAL A 42 -11.15 -8.11 -11.62
N CYS A 43 -11.26 -7.31 -10.56
CA CYS A 43 -11.85 -7.76 -9.31
C CYS A 43 -13.35 -7.96 -9.55
N LYS A 44 -13.78 -9.22 -9.66
CA LYS A 44 -15.19 -9.58 -9.88
C LYS A 44 -16.12 -9.24 -8.69
N VAL A 45 -15.58 -8.72 -7.59
CA VAL A 45 -16.27 -8.62 -6.28
C VAL A 45 -16.61 -7.17 -5.89
N PHE A 46 -16.12 -6.14 -6.61
CA PHE A 46 -16.34 -4.73 -6.20
C PHE A 46 -17.79 -4.24 -6.26
N ASP A 47 -18.68 -4.92 -6.98
CA ASP A 47 -20.08 -4.49 -7.08
C ASP A 47 -20.90 -4.80 -5.83
N ILE A 48 -20.34 -5.55 -4.87
CA ILE A 48 -21.02 -5.88 -3.62
C ILE A 48 -20.29 -5.21 -2.46
N ARG A 49 -20.64 -3.95 -2.20
CA ARG A 49 -20.29 -3.31 -0.92
C ARG A 49 -21.22 -3.85 0.16
N PRO A 50 -20.70 -4.32 1.31
CA PRO A 50 -21.56 -4.70 2.43
C PRO A 50 -22.45 -3.53 2.85
N PRO A 51 -23.70 -3.79 3.30
CA PRO A 51 -24.56 -2.73 3.80
C PRO A 51 -23.89 -2.02 4.99
N LYS A 52 -24.20 -0.74 5.16
CA LYS A 52 -23.71 0.05 6.30
C LYS A 52 -24.16 -0.64 7.61
N PRO A 53 -23.23 -1.01 8.51
CA PRO A 53 -23.60 -1.63 9.77
C PRO A 53 -24.26 -0.60 10.69
N THR A 54 -25.12 -1.07 11.60
CA THR A 54 -25.77 -0.24 12.62
C THR A 54 -24.78 0.31 13.64
N ALA A 55 -23.74 -0.47 13.96
CA ALA A 55 -22.62 -0.07 14.81
C ALA A 55 -21.31 -0.64 14.26
N LEU A 56 -20.23 0.15 14.33
CA LEU A 56 -18.90 -0.26 13.87
C LEU A 56 -18.17 -1.06 14.94
N ARG A 57 -17.70 -2.25 14.57
CA ARG A 57 -16.72 -3.04 15.30
C ARG A 57 -15.50 -3.13 14.41
N ILE A 58 -14.56 -2.23 14.64
CA ILE A 58 -13.39 -2.01 13.78
C ILE A 58 -12.23 -2.83 14.28
N TYR A 59 -11.64 -3.65 13.41
CA TYR A 59 -10.35 -4.27 13.65
C TYR A 59 -9.29 -3.43 12.95
N GLU A 60 -8.44 -2.73 13.71
CA GLU A 60 -7.32 -1.96 13.17
C GLU A 60 -6.16 -2.89 12.81
N VAL A 61 -5.60 -2.71 11.62
CA VAL A 61 -4.55 -3.60 11.12
C VAL A 61 -3.44 -2.85 10.40
N HIS A 62 -2.24 -3.43 10.48
CA HIS A 62 -1.11 -3.09 9.63
C HIS A 62 -0.62 -4.38 8.96
N ILE A 63 -0.66 -4.43 7.62
CA ILE A 63 -0.38 -5.66 6.86
C ILE A 63 1.03 -6.18 7.10
N GLY A 64 2.03 -5.29 7.05
CA GLY A 64 3.43 -5.71 7.15
C GLY A 64 3.83 -6.43 8.45
N ILE A 65 3.05 -6.30 9.53
CA ILE A 65 3.32 -6.94 10.83
C ILE A 65 2.26 -7.98 11.19
N SER A 66 1.43 -8.39 10.24
CA SER A 66 0.30 -9.28 10.50
C SER A 66 0.68 -10.76 10.58
N SER A 67 1.95 -11.12 10.36
CA SER A 67 2.47 -12.48 10.44
C SER A 67 3.30 -12.66 11.71
N ALA A 68 3.42 -13.91 12.18
CA ALA A 68 4.35 -14.27 13.25
C ALA A 68 5.81 -14.37 12.76
N GLU A 69 6.04 -14.37 11.44
CA GLU A 69 7.39 -14.40 10.87
C GLU A 69 8.08 -13.03 11.04
N GLU A 70 9.39 -13.04 11.28
CA GLU A 70 10.23 -11.83 11.38
C GLU A 70 10.52 -11.19 10.00
N LYS A 71 9.48 -11.03 9.19
CA LYS A 71 9.54 -10.43 7.85
C LYS A 71 8.28 -9.61 7.59
N VAL A 72 8.36 -8.72 6.61
CA VAL A 72 7.18 -7.96 6.17
C VAL A 72 6.18 -8.91 5.52
N ALA A 73 4.98 -9.01 6.08
CA ALA A 73 3.92 -9.86 5.54
C ALA A 73 3.26 -9.25 4.29
N SER A 74 2.66 -10.09 3.44
CA SER A 74 2.06 -9.68 2.16
C SER A 74 0.54 -9.47 2.25
N TYR A 75 -0.02 -8.74 1.28
CA TYR A 75 -1.46 -8.64 1.06
C TYR A 75 -2.11 -10.03 0.90
N GLU A 76 -1.43 -10.95 0.21
CA GLU A 76 -1.90 -12.33 0.02
C GLU A 76 -1.96 -13.09 1.35
N TYR A 77 -0.92 -12.98 2.18
CA TYR A 77 -0.91 -13.59 3.51
C TYR A 77 -2.03 -13.03 4.37
N PHE A 78 -2.19 -11.71 4.41
CA PHE A 78 -3.25 -11.04 5.16
C PHE A 78 -4.63 -11.52 4.73
N THR A 79 -4.86 -11.60 3.42
CA THR A 79 -6.13 -12.06 2.83
C THR A 79 -6.46 -13.49 3.23
N LYS A 80 -5.48 -14.40 3.15
CA LYS A 80 -5.71 -15.84 3.41
C LYS A 80 -5.79 -16.19 4.89
N ASN A 81 -5.03 -15.50 5.75
CA ASN A 81 -4.84 -15.92 7.14
C ASN A 81 -5.47 -14.98 8.17
N ILE A 82 -5.56 -13.69 7.87
CA ILE A 82 -5.97 -12.69 8.87
C ILE A 82 -7.44 -12.29 8.69
N ILE A 83 -7.91 -12.11 7.45
CA ILE A 83 -9.32 -11.79 7.19
C ILE A 83 -10.27 -12.85 7.81
N PRO A 84 -10.06 -14.18 7.64
CA PRO A 84 -10.95 -15.18 8.25
C PRO A 84 -10.99 -15.08 9.78
N ARG A 85 -9.86 -14.75 10.42
CA ARG A 85 -9.80 -14.54 11.87
C ARG A 85 -10.62 -13.33 12.30
N ILE A 86 -10.51 -12.21 11.59
CA ILE A 86 -11.28 -10.99 11.88
C ILE A 86 -12.80 -11.28 11.78
N VAL A 87 -13.20 -12.01 10.74
CA VAL A 87 -14.61 -12.44 10.55
C VAL A 87 -15.06 -13.35 11.70
N ASN A 88 -14.26 -14.35 12.07
CA ASN A 88 -14.59 -15.27 13.17
C ASN A 88 -14.71 -14.57 14.53
N LEU A 89 -13.99 -13.46 14.73
CA LEU A 89 -14.09 -12.63 15.92
C LEU A 89 -15.32 -11.69 15.92
N GLY A 90 -16.10 -11.66 14.84
CA GLY A 90 -17.35 -10.89 14.75
C GLY A 90 -17.19 -9.39 14.44
N TYR A 91 -15.99 -8.97 14.02
CA TYR A 91 -15.75 -7.61 13.52
C TYR A 91 -16.43 -7.40 12.17
N ASN A 92 -16.88 -6.17 11.91
CA ASN A 92 -17.62 -5.83 10.69
C ASN A 92 -16.97 -4.72 9.87
N CYS A 93 -15.82 -4.22 10.32
CA CYS A 93 -15.04 -3.20 9.64
C CYS A 93 -13.55 -3.46 9.88
N ILE A 94 -12.73 -3.20 8.87
CA ILE A 94 -11.28 -3.25 8.95
C ILE A 94 -10.75 -1.83 8.70
N GLN A 95 -9.98 -1.31 9.64
CA GLN A 95 -9.22 -0.08 9.44
C GLN A 95 -7.81 -0.46 8.95
N LEU A 96 -7.56 -0.23 7.66
CA LEU A 96 -6.29 -0.55 7.02
C LEU A 96 -5.30 0.62 7.18
N MET A 97 -4.21 0.39 7.91
CA MET A 97 -3.12 1.35 8.06
C MET A 97 -2.00 1.13 7.03
N ALA A 98 -1.18 2.18 6.84
CA ALA A 98 0.06 2.13 6.06
C ALA A 98 -0.09 1.66 4.59
N ILE A 99 -1.27 1.87 3.99
CA ILE A 99 -1.53 1.49 2.59
C ILE A 99 -0.87 2.44 1.60
N MET A 100 -0.91 3.75 1.86
CA MET A 100 -0.22 4.74 1.04
C MET A 100 1.29 4.52 1.17
N GLU A 101 2.01 4.60 0.05
CA GLU A 101 3.44 4.35 0.05
C GLU A 101 4.20 5.36 0.93
N HIS A 102 5.12 4.81 1.72
CA HIS A 102 5.92 5.52 2.71
C HIS A 102 7.33 4.92 2.71
N ALA A 103 8.35 5.73 2.41
CA ALA A 103 9.72 5.23 2.31
C ALA A 103 10.29 4.71 3.65
N TYR A 104 9.85 5.27 4.78
CA TYR A 104 10.32 4.88 6.11
C TYR A 104 9.33 3.94 6.81
N TYR A 105 9.68 2.65 6.92
CA TYR A 105 8.78 1.62 7.45
C TYR A 105 8.38 1.87 8.91
N ALA A 106 9.30 2.34 9.75
CA ALA A 106 9.01 2.63 11.15
C ALA A 106 8.15 3.89 11.35
N SER A 107 7.80 4.63 10.28
CA SER A 107 6.79 5.68 10.35
C SER A 107 5.38 5.14 10.56
N PHE A 108 5.17 3.82 10.49
CA PHE A 108 3.85 3.19 10.58
C PHE A 108 2.84 3.71 9.53
N GLY A 109 3.36 4.21 8.41
CA GLY A 109 2.57 4.79 7.32
C GLY A 109 2.30 6.30 7.44
N TYR A 110 2.79 6.97 8.49
CA TYR A 110 2.51 8.40 8.70
C TYR A 110 3.41 9.33 7.87
N GLN A 111 4.54 8.85 7.33
CA GLN A 111 5.42 9.63 6.45
C GLN A 111 5.25 9.21 4.99
N VAL A 112 4.12 9.61 4.40
CA VAL A 112 3.76 9.29 3.01
C VAL A 112 4.71 9.96 2.02
N THR A 113 5.20 9.19 1.04
CA THR A 113 6.09 9.68 -0.03
C THR A 113 5.44 9.64 -1.42
N SER A 114 4.47 8.75 -1.64
CA SER A 114 3.75 8.65 -2.92
C SER A 114 2.28 8.39 -2.68
N PHE A 115 1.47 9.45 -2.74
CA PHE A 115 0.08 9.46 -2.29
C PHE A 115 -0.86 8.53 -3.08
N TYR A 116 -0.54 8.29 -4.36
CA TYR A 116 -1.34 7.44 -5.24
C TYR A 116 -0.78 6.02 -5.38
N ALA A 117 0.33 5.71 -4.71
CA ALA A 117 0.94 4.40 -4.74
C ALA A 117 0.49 3.57 -3.54
N ALA A 118 0.01 2.35 -3.81
CA ALA A 118 -0.07 1.34 -2.77
C ALA A 118 1.34 0.92 -2.36
N SER A 119 1.60 0.79 -1.06
CA SER A 119 2.90 0.41 -0.52
C SER A 119 3.37 -0.92 -1.13
N SER A 120 4.49 -0.88 -1.86
CA SER A 120 4.99 -2.02 -2.63
C SER A 120 5.55 -3.14 -1.75
N ARG A 121 5.73 -2.87 -0.45
CA ARG A 121 6.30 -3.83 0.51
C ARG A 121 5.44 -5.07 0.70
N PHE A 122 4.13 -4.93 0.55
CA PHE A 122 3.18 -5.98 0.84
C PHE A 122 2.75 -6.76 -0.42
N GLY A 123 3.12 -6.29 -1.61
CA GLY A 123 2.72 -6.84 -2.91
C GLY A 123 2.40 -5.74 -3.91
#